data_AF-L8DK53-F1
#
_entry.id   AF-L8DK53-F1
#
_cell.length_a   1.000
_cell.length_b   1.000
_cell.length_c   1.000
_cell.angle_alpha   90.00
_cell.angle_beta   90.00
_cell.angle_gamma   90.00
#
_symmetry.space_group_name_H-M   'P 1'
#
loop_
_entity.id
_entity.type
_entity.pdbx_description
1 polymer ?
#
loop_
_entity_poly.entity_id
_entity_poly.type
_entity_poly.pdbx_seq_one_letter_code
_entity_poly.pdbx_strand_id
1 'polypeptide(L)'
;MENIGKPTSSEARTALDDIDRVQRAVRDTPWPVWLYPVNALLVGAIALTPLLGDVGRVVALLTLAFATIAVNVITGYRMGTPWALPTSRGFLASVALSAAFVVVALAFADPPLPAWALVLLAVAAATTYSIGSFVHYRSTRR
;
A
#
# COMPACT_ATOMS: atom_id res chain seq x y z
N MET A 1 28.90 -38.70 -2.27
CA MET A 1 28.71 -37.31 -1.79
C MET A 1 29.27 -36.41 -2.87
N GLU A 2 28.39 -35.71 -3.58
CA GLU A 2 28.79 -34.83 -4.68
C GLU A 2 29.59 -33.66 -4.10
N ASN A 3 30.85 -33.50 -4.53
CA ASN A 3 31.70 -32.40 -4.11
C ASN A 3 31.24 -31.15 -4.86
N ILE A 4 30.28 -30.44 -4.30
CA ILE A 4 29.81 -29.16 -4.84
C ILE A 4 30.95 -28.15 -4.57
N GLY A 5 31.83 -27.98 -5.55
CA GLY A 5 32.89 -26.97 -5.50
C GLY A 5 32.31 -25.61 -5.15
N LYS A 6 33.06 -24.80 -4.38
CA LYS A 6 32.62 -23.43 -4.04
C LYS A 6 32.32 -22.68 -5.35
N PRO A 7 31.12 -22.09 -5.50
CA PRO A 7 30.79 -21.34 -6.70
C PRO A 7 31.76 -20.17 -6.86
N THR A 8 32.12 -19.91 -8.10
CA THR A 8 32.89 -18.72 -8.46
C THR A 8 32.08 -17.47 -8.15
N SER A 9 32.75 -16.32 -7.99
CA SER A 9 32.08 -15.04 -7.80
C SER A 9 31.13 -14.67 -8.95
N SER A 10 31.37 -15.17 -10.16
CA SER A 10 30.47 -14.97 -11.30
C SER A 10 29.18 -15.77 -11.14
N GLU A 11 29.30 -17.08 -10.83
CA GLU A 11 28.15 -17.96 -10.62
C GLU A 11 27.30 -17.49 -9.43
N ALA A 12 27.93 -17.00 -8.36
CA ALA A 12 27.22 -16.42 -7.23
C ALA A 12 26.41 -15.17 -7.62
N ARG A 13 26.96 -14.27 -8.46
CA ARG A 13 26.23 -13.10 -8.95
C ARG A 13 25.04 -13.49 -9.81
N THR A 14 25.23 -14.39 -10.77
CA THR A 14 24.14 -14.89 -11.61
C THR A 14 23.03 -15.54 -10.79
N ALA A 15 23.38 -16.33 -9.79
CA ALA A 15 22.39 -16.93 -8.89
C ALA A 15 21.59 -15.86 -8.10
N LEU A 16 22.25 -14.80 -7.63
CA LEU A 16 21.59 -13.70 -6.93
C LEU A 16 20.68 -12.89 -7.87
N ASP A 17 21.10 -12.63 -9.10
CA ASP A 17 20.29 -11.95 -10.11
C ASP A 17 19.03 -12.77 -10.46
N ASP A 18 19.16 -14.09 -10.53
CA ASP A 18 18.04 -15.01 -10.75
C ASP A 18 17.05 -14.99 -9.58
N ILE A 19 17.55 -15.03 -8.34
CA ILE A 19 16.70 -14.91 -7.14
C ILE A 19 15.96 -13.58 -7.13
N ASP A 20 16.66 -12.47 -7.39
CA ASP A 20 16.08 -11.13 -7.43
C ASP A 20 15.01 -11.00 -8.53
N ARG A 21 15.26 -11.56 -9.72
CA ARG A 21 14.28 -11.65 -10.81
C ARG A 21 13.03 -12.43 -10.40
N VAL A 22 13.19 -13.59 -9.76
CA VAL A 22 12.05 -14.40 -9.27
C VAL A 22 11.28 -13.66 -8.17
N GLN A 23 11.97 -13.01 -7.24
CA GLN A 23 11.34 -12.21 -6.19
C GLN A 23 10.53 -11.04 -6.77
N ARG A 24 11.04 -10.35 -7.80
CA ARG A 24 10.29 -9.30 -8.50
C ARG A 24 9.05 -9.86 -9.18
N ALA A 25 9.17 -10.99 -9.89
CA ALA A 25 8.03 -11.61 -10.56
C ALA A 25 6.89 -11.95 -9.58
N VAL A 26 7.24 -12.42 -8.38
CA VAL A 26 6.27 -12.67 -7.30
C VAL A 26 5.68 -11.35 -6.80
N ARG A 27 6.51 -10.35 -6.48
CA ARG A 27 6.07 -9.05 -5.93
C ARG A 27 5.18 -8.24 -6.88
N ASP A 28 5.42 -8.35 -8.18
CA ASP A 28 4.68 -7.62 -9.21
C ASP A 28 3.48 -8.42 -9.75
N THR A 29 2.99 -9.40 -8.99
CA THR A 29 1.73 -10.08 -9.28
C THR A 29 0.57 -9.06 -9.16
N PRO A 30 -0.32 -8.96 -10.17
CA PRO A 30 -1.42 -8.01 -10.14
C PRO A 30 -2.37 -8.30 -8.97
N TRP A 31 -2.68 -7.28 -8.18
CA TRP A 31 -3.71 -7.37 -7.14
C TRP A 31 -5.11 -7.52 -7.75
N PRO A 32 -6.07 -8.10 -7.00
CA PRO A 32 -7.48 -8.06 -7.38
C PRO A 32 -7.94 -6.63 -7.60
N VAL A 33 -8.63 -6.39 -8.73
CA VAL A 33 -8.95 -5.02 -9.18
C VAL A 33 -9.78 -4.24 -8.16
N TRP A 34 -10.64 -4.91 -7.40
CA TRP A 34 -11.48 -4.30 -6.37
C TRP A 34 -10.68 -3.79 -5.15
N LEU A 35 -9.47 -4.29 -4.93
CA LEU A 35 -8.65 -3.95 -3.76
C LEU A 35 -8.07 -2.53 -3.87
N TYR A 36 -7.83 -2.06 -5.09
CA TYR A 36 -7.37 -0.69 -5.36
C TYR A 36 -8.35 0.39 -4.89
N PRO A 37 -9.63 0.41 -5.33
CA PRO A 37 -10.59 1.42 -4.87
C PRO A 37 -10.92 1.25 -3.38
N VAL A 38 -10.95 0.03 -2.84
CA VAL A 38 -11.18 -0.19 -1.41
C VAL A 38 -10.09 0.47 -0.55
N ASN A 39 -8.82 0.28 -0.91
CA ASN A 39 -7.72 0.91 -0.17
C ASN A 39 -7.70 2.43 -0.34
N ALA A 40 -8.04 2.94 -1.54
CA ALA A 40 -8.15 4.39 -1.76
C ALA A 40 -9.22 5.01 -0.84
N LEU A 41 -10.38 4.37 -0.75
CA LEU A 41 -11.48 4.81 0.13
C LEU A 41 -11.09 4.71 1.60
N LEU A 42 -10.43 3.62 2.01
CA LEU A 42 -9.95 3.46 3.38
C LEU A 42 -9.00 4.59 3.77
N VAL A 43 -8.02 4.89 2.91
CA VAL A 43 -7.03 5.94 3.16
C VAL A 43 -7.69 7.31 3.29
N GLY A 44 -8.64 7.63 2.40
CA GLY A 44 -9.43 8.86 2.51
C GLY A 44 -10.27 8.89 3.79
N ALA A 45 -10.90 7.78 4.17
CA ALA A 45 -11.69 7.68 5.39
C ALA A 45 -10.84 7.89 6.65
N ILE A 46 -9.64 7.32 6.70
CA ILE A 46 -8.68 7.53 7.80
C ILE A 46 -8.28 9.00 7.89
N ALA A 47 -8.03 9.68 6.77
CA ALA A 47 -7.72 11.11 6.77
C ALA A 47 -8.88 11.99 7.30
N LEU A 48 -10.13 11.51 7.24
CA LEU A 48 -11.31 12.19 7.78
C LEU A 48 -11.55 11.92 9.27
N THR A 49 -10.77 11.05 9.91
CA THR A 49 -10.91 10.75 11.36
C THR A 49 -10.99 11.99 12.24
N PRO A 50 -10.21 13.07 12.03
CA PRO A 50 -10.28 14.27 12.87
C PRO A 50 -11.65 14.98 12.87
N LEU A 51 -12.49 14.75 11.86
CA LEU A 51 -13.86 15.28 11.82
C LEU A 51 -14.85 14.49 12.68
N LEU A 52 -14.44 13.32 13.17
CA LEU A 52 -15.27 12.48 14.03
C LEU A 52 -15.13 12.94 15.47
N GLY A 53 -16.02 13.84 15.90
CA GLY A 53 -16.07 14.30 17.30
C GLY A 53 -16.65 13.30 18.31
N ASP A 54 -17.12 12.14 17.84
CA ASP A 54 -17.74 11.10 18.67
C ASP A 54 -16.87 9.82 18.67
N VAL A 55 -16.51 9.37 19.87
CA VAL A 55 -15.75 8.13 20.11
C VAL A 55 -16.39 6.94 19.40
N GLY A 56 -17.72 6.85 19.37
CA GLY A 56 -18.42 5.76 18.69
C GLY A 56 -18.11 5.70 17.19
N ARG A 57 -18.06 6.87 16.53
CA ARG A 57 -17.73 6.97 15.11
C ARG A 57 -16.27 6.65 14.82
N VAL A 58 -15.36 7.09 15.70
CA VAL A 58 -13.93 6.75 15.60
C VAL A 58 -13.74 5.24 15.72
N VAL A 59 -14.38 4.60 16.71
CA VAL A 59 -14.32 3.14 16.90
C VAL A 59 -14.87 2.39 15.69
N ALA A 60 -15.99 2.84 15.12
CA ALA A 60 -16.56 2.25 13.90
C ALA A 60 -15.59 2.34 12.71
N LEU A 61 -14.95 3.49 12.50
CA LEU A 61 -13.95 3.68 11.46
C LEU A 61 -12.73 2.78 11.66
N LEU A 62 -12.20 2.71 12.88
CA LEU A 62 -11.06 1.83 13.20
C LEU A 62 -11.40 0.36 12.99
N THR A 63 -12.63 -0.05 13.31
CA THR A 63 -13.12 -1.42 13.07
C THR A 63 -13.17 -1.72 11.57
N LEU A 64 -13.69 -0.79 10.77
CA LEU A 64 -13.71 -0.92 9.31
C LEU A 64 -12.29 -0.96 8.72
N ALA A 65 -11.37 -0.13 9.24
CA ALA A 65 -9.98 -0.12 8.85
C ALA A 65 -9.30 -1.47 9.14
N PHE A 66 -9.50 -1.99 10.35
CA PHE A 66 -8.99 -3.29 10.75
C PHE A 66 -9.53 -4.42 9.86
N ALA A 67 -10.84 -4.44 9.60
CA ALA A 67 -11.46 -5.42 8.71
C ALA A 67 -10.88 -5.36 7.29
N THR A 68 -10.66 -4.16 6.77
CA THR A 68 -10.07 -3.96 5.43
C THR A 68 -8.61 -4.42 5.39
N ILE A 69 -7.82 -4.09 6.41
CA ILE A 69 -6.45 -4.58 6.56
C ILE A 69 -6.42 -6.11 6.63
N ALA A 70 -7.31 -6.73 7.41
CA ALA A 70 -7.41 -8.18 7.50
C ALA A 70 -7.74 -8.81 6.13
N VAL A 71 -8.68 -8.23 5.38
CA VAL A 71 -9.03 -8.65 4.02
C VAL A 71 -7.82 -8.53 3.08
N ASN A 72 -7.05 -7.44 3.16
CA ASN A 72 -5.81 -7.26 2.40
C ASN A 72 -4.78 -8.35 2.73
N VAL A 73 -4.57 -8.63 4.01
CA VAL A 73 -3.63 -9.65 4.49
C VAL A 73 -4.05 -11.05 4.01
N ILE A 74 -5.33 -11.42 4.18
CA ILE A 74 -5.86 -12.71 3.71
C ILE A 74 -5.73 -12.84 2.20
N THR A 75 -6.04 -11.78 1.45
CA THR A 75 -5.90 -11.76 -0.01
C THR A 75 -4.45 -11.94 -0.42
N GLY A 76 -3.52 -11.23 0.24
CA GLY A 76 -2.09 -11.39 0.00
C GLY A 76 -1.60 -12.81 0.32
N TYR A 77 -2.06 -13.44 1.41
CA TYR A 77 -1.75 -14.85 1.68
C TYR A 77 -2.26 -15.78 0.59
N ARG A 78 -3.48 -15.56 0.08
CA ARG A 78 -4.05 -16.35 -1.04
C ARG A 78 -3.28 -16.17 -2.35
N MET A 79 -2.65 -15.02 -2.54
CA MET A 79 -1.79 -14.73 -3.69
C MET A 79 -0.34 -15.21 -3.50
N GLY A 80 0.02 -15.74 -2.32
CA GLY A 80 1.40 -16.12 -1.99
C GLY A 80 2.31 -14.93 -1.67
N THR A 81 1.73 -13.74 -1.49
CA THR A 81 2.44 -12.46 -1.39
C THR A 81 1.93 -11.54 -0.27
N PRO A 82 1.73 -12.05 0.96
CA PRO A 82 1.06 -11.32 2.05
C PRO A 82 1.69 -9.96 2.41
N TRP A 83 3.01 -9.84 2.20
CA TRP A 83 3.81 -8.67 2.55
C TRP A 83 4.63 -8.13 1.38
N ALA A 84 4.31 -8.56 0.17
CA ALA A 84 5.03 -8.09 -1.01
C ALA A 84 4.65 -6.65 -1.32
N LEU A 85 5.61 -5.74 -1.17
CA LEU A 85 5.47 -4.39 -1.71
C LEU A 85 5.73 -4.42 -3.22
N PRO A 86 4.86 -3.81 -4.04
CA PRO A 86 5.12 -3.64 -5.46
C PRO A 86 6.45 -2.92 -5.72
N THR A 87 7.17 -3.30 -6.77
CA THR A 87 8.47 -2.70 -7.09
C THR A 87 8.37 -1.37 -7.84
N SER A 88 7.16 -1.06 -8.34
CA SER A 88 6.87 0.17 -9.08
C SER A 88 7.18 1.42 -8.26
N ARG A 89 8.26 2.12 -8.61
CA ARG A 89 8.66 3.39 -7.96
C ARG A 89 7.55 4.43 -7.99
N GLY A 90 6.77 4.47 -9.08
CA GLY A 90 5.62 5.36 -9.20
C GLY A 90 4.52 5.04 -8.19
N PHE A 91 4.19 3.75 -8.02
CA PHE A 91 3.25 3.32 -6.99
C PHE A 91 3.74 3.69 -5.59
N LEU A 92 4.99 3.35 -5.27
CA LEU A 92 5.57 3.61 -3.95
C LEU A 92 5.62 5.11 -3.62
N ALA A 93 6.00 5.96 -4.58
CA ALA A 93 5.98 7.41 -4.41
C ALA A 93 4.55 7.94 -4.17
N SER A 94 3.57 7.43 -4.92
CA SER A 94 2.16 7.80 -4.72
C SER A 94 1.62 7.34 -3.36
N VAL A 95 1.98 6.13 -2.91
CA VAL A 95 1.59 5.64 -1.58
C VAL A 95 2.23 6.48 -0.48
N ALA A 96 3.51 6.84 -0.60
CA ALA A 96 4.18 7.69 0.36
C ALA A 96 3.55 9.09 0.45
N LEU A 97 3.24 9.70 -0.70
CA LEU A 97 2.57 11.01 -0.74
C LEU A 97 1.13 10.94 -0.17
N SER A 98 0.41 9.87 -0.50
CA SER A 98 -0.91 9.60 0.08
C SER A 98 -0.86 9.47 1.61
N ALA A 99 0.11 8.73 2.13
CA ALA A 99 0.36 8.61 3.56
C ALA A 99 0.74 9.96 4.20
N ALA A 100 1.53 10.79 3.52
CA ALA A 100 1.86 12.13 4.00
C ALA A 100 0.61 12.99 4.19
N PHE A 101 -0.35 12.96 3.27
CA PHE A 101 -1.62 13.68 3.44
C PHE A 101 -2.43 13.19 4.65
N VAL A 102 -2.48 11.87 4.87
CA VAL A 102 -3.13 11.29 6.07
C VAL A 102 -2.42 11.77 7.34
N VAL A 103 -1.09 11.68 7.39
CA VAL A 103 -0.30 12.10 8.55
C VAL A 103 -0.51 13.58 8.85
N VAL A 104 -0.51 14.44 7.82
CA VAL A 104 -0.82 15.86 7.99
C VAL A 104 -2.23 16.04 8.55
N ALA A 105 -3.25 15.36 7.99
CA ALA A 105 -4.61 15.48 8.50
C ALA A 105 -4.71 15.08 9.99
N LEU A 106 -4.08 13.97 10.37
CA LEU A 106 -4.08 13.48 11.76
C LEU A 106 -3.25 14.34 12.71
N ALA A 107 -2.15 14.93 12.25
CA ALA A 107 -1.32 15.83 13.04
C ALA A 107 -2.07 17.11 13.46
N PHE A 108 -3.07 17.51 12.67
CA PHE A 108 -3.99 18.60 12.98
C PHE A 108 -5.34 18.09 13.49
N ALA A 109 -5.35 17.00 14.27
CA ALA A 109 -6.53 16.64 15.06
C ALA A 109 -6.76 17.61 16.22
N ASP A 110 -5.67 18.14 16.80
CA ASP A 110 -5.72 19.14 17.87
C ASP A 110 -4.48 20.07 17.82
N PRO A 111 -4.63 21.37 17.48
CA PRO A 111 -5.87 22.05 17.13
C PRO A 111 -6.38 21.65 15.72
N PRO A 112 -7.71 21.56 15.53
CA PRO A 112 -8.28 21.14 14.26
C PRO A 112 -8.13 22.20 13.16
N LEU A 113 -7.75 21.75 11.96
CA LEU A 113 -7.89 22.55 10.75
C LEU A 113 -9.39 22.79 10.42
N PRO A 114 -9.72 23.82 9.62
CA PRO A 114 -11.05 23.96 9.06
C PRO A 114 -11.51 22.69 8.33
N ALA A 115 -12.78 22.33 8.47
CA ALA A 115 -13.29 21.06 7.93
C ALA A 115 -13.06 20.88 6.42
N TRP A 116 -13.16 21.96 5.63
CA TRP A 116 -12.87 21.91 4.20
C TRP A 116 -11.42 21.53 3.90
N ALA A 117 -10.46 21.94 4.74
CA ALA A 117 -9.04 21.61 4.55
C ALA A 117 -8.78 20.13 4.83
N LEU A 118 -9.41 19.57 5.88
CA LEU A 118 -9.36 18.13 6.17
C LEU A 118 -9.99 17.30 5.04
N VAL A 119 -11.10 17.77 4.46
CA VAL A 119 -11.72 17.14 3.29
C VAL A 119 -10.77 17.19 2.08
N LEU A 120 -10.10 18.32 1.82
CA LEU A 120 -9.12 18.41 0.73
C LEU A 120 -7.93 17.45 0.93
N LEU A 121 -7.42 17.32 2.16
CA LEU A 121 -6.35 16.36 2.48
C LEU A 121 -6.81 14.91 2.26
N ALA A 122 -8.04 14.58 2.65
CA ALA A 122 -8.61 13.26 2.43
C ALA A 122 -8.80 12.94 0.94
N VAL A 123 -9.31 13.90 0.17
CA VAL A 123 -9.45 13.78 -1.29
C VAL A 123 -8.07 13.62 -1.93
N ALA A 124 -7.09 14.44 -1.55
CA ALA A 124 -5.72 14.34 -2.05
C ALA A 124 -5.12 12.96 -1.74
N ALA A 125 -5.26 12.47 -0.50
CA ALA A 125 -4.79 11.14 -0.10
C ALA A 125 -5.39 10.03 -0.97
N ALA A 126 -6.72 10.01 -1.13
CA ALA A 126 -7.43 9.01 -1.93
C ALA A 126 -7.09 9.10 -3.44
N THR A 127 -7.02 10.31 -3.99
CA THR A 127 -6.67 10.55 -5.40
C THR A 127 -5.24 10.13 -5.69
N THR A 128 -4.27 10.52 -4.87
CA THR A 128 -2.87 10.11 -5.06
C THR A 128 -2.70 8.60 -4.96
N TYR A 129 -3.36 7.95 -3.99
CA TYR A 129 -3.36 6.49 -3.90
C TYR A 129 -3.96 5.84 -5.16
N SER A 130 -5.05 6.41 -5.69
CA SER A 130 -5.70 5.91 -6.91
C SER A 130 -4.82 6.06 -8.15
N ILE A 131 -4.09 7.16 -8.28
CA ILE A 131 -3.09 7.37 -9.34
C ILE A 131 -2.00 6.29 -9.24
N GLY A 132 -1.45 6.08 -8.04
CA GLY A 132 -0.48 5.01 -7.80
C GLY A 132 -1.03 3.66 -8.21
N SER A 133 -2.25 3.34 -7.74
CA SER A 133 -2.95 2.08 -8.04
C SER A 133 -3.06 1.81 -9.53
N PHE A 134 -3.39 2.84 -10.30
CA PHE A 134 -3.45 2.75 -11.76
C PHE A 134 -2.08 2.50 -12.40
N VAL A 135 -1.03 3.15 -11.89
CA VAL A 135 0.36 2.92 -12.33
C VAL A 135 0.79 1.49 -12.04
N HIS A 136 0.50 0.97 -10.85
CA HIS A 136 0.80 -0.42 -10.49
C HIS A 136 0.03 -1.41 -11.38
N TYR A 137 -1.29 -1.24 -11.49
CA TYR A 137 -2.13 -2.10 -12.32
C TYR A 137 -1.64 -2.16 -13.79
N ARG A 138 -1.20 -1.02 -14.34
CA ARG A 138 -0.60 -0.98 -15.67
C ARG A 138 0.78 -1.63 -15.74
N SER A 139 1.60 -1.51 -14.71
CA SER A 139 2.94 -2.13 -14.71
C SER A 139 2.88 -3.66 -14.63
N THR A 140 1.84 -4.22 -13.99
CA THR A 140 1.66 -5.68 -13.83
C THR A 140 0.96 -6.37 -15.00
N ARG A 141 0.54 -5.61 -16.03
CA ARG A 141 -0.19 -6.13 -17.21
C ARG A 141 0.58 -5.96 -18.52
N ARG A 142 1.81 -5.47 -18.47
CA ARG A 142 2.73 -5.41 -19.62
C ARG A 142 3.60 -6.67 -19.61
#